data_AF-A0ABD2NNQ6-F1
#
_entry.id   AF-A0ABD2NNQ6-F1
#
_cell.length_a   1.000
_cell.length_b   1.000
_cell.length_c   1.000
_cell.angle_alpha   90.00
_cell.angle_beta   90.00
_cell.angle_gamma   90.00
#
_symmetry.space_group_name_H-M   'P 1'
#
loop_
_entity.id
_entity.type
_entity.pdbx_description
1 polymer ?
#
loop_
_entity_poly.entity_id
_entity_poly.type
_entity_poly.pdbx_seq_one_letter_code
_entity_poly.pdbx_strand_id
1 'polypeptide(L)'
;MGQNPLFQQDNAPPHRERVVLNVLEEPSCSPDLNPIERVWDTLKRNLLRQNVFHHEQELRLADQGAWNDLDQNVIDNLILSMPRRCQSVINNRGGPSGY
;
A
#
# COMPACT_ATOMS: atom_id res chain seq x y z
N MET A 1 -0.49 -15.56 -13.80
CA MET A 1 0.52 -14.81 -13.01
C MET A 1 1.78 -14.70 -13.85
N GLY A 2 2.42 -13.53 -13.88
CA GLY A 2 3.66 -13.32 -14.64
C GLY A 2 4.80 -14.18 -14.09
N GLN A 3 5.68 -14.67 -14.97
CA GLN A 3 6.88 -15.36 -14.53
C GLN A 3 7.82 -14.32 -13.90
N ASN A 4 8.26 -14.58 -12.65
CA ASN A 4 9.16 -13.73 -11.84
C ASN A 4 8.54 -12.46 -11.20
N PRO A 5 7.74 -12.58 -10.12
CA PRO A 5 7.21 -11.42 -9.41
C PRO A 5 8.31 -10.63 -8.69
N LEU A 6 8.15 -9.31 -8.65
CA LEU A 6 8.93 -8.40 -7.80
C LEU A 6 8.18 -8.17 -6.50
N PHE A 7 8.87 -8.27 -5.37
CA PHE A 7 8.31 -7.99 -4.05
C PHE A 7 8.67 -6.57 -3.62
N GLN A 8 7.70 -5.79 -3.16
CA GLN A 8 7.92 -4.44 -2.63
C GLN A 8 7.62 -4.48 -1.13
N GLN A 9 8.55 -3.98 -0.31
CA GLN A 9 8.40 -3.85 1.14
C GLN A 9 9.16 -2.60 1.60
N ASP A 10 8.78 -2.06 2.77
CA ASP A 10 9.50 -0.94 3.34
C ASP A 10 10.89 -1.34 3.87
N ASN A 11 11.67 -0.34 4.27
CA ASN A 11 13.02 -0.52 4.78
C ASN A 11 13.09 -0.70 6.30
N ALA A 12 12.02 -1.16 6.99
CA ALA A 12 12.09 -1.35 8.44
C ALA A 12 13.14 -2.41 8.82
N PRO A 13 13.77 -2.33 10.02
CA PRO A 13 14.88 -3.21 10.39
C PRO A 13 14.62 -4.72 10.19
N PRO A 14 13.43 -5.27 10.51
CA PRO A 14 13.13 -6.68 10.26
C PRO A 14 13.14 -7.08 8.77
N HIS A 15 12.86 -6.15 7.86
CA HIS A 15 12.78 -6.40 6.41
C HIS A 15 14.14 -6.38 5.71
N ARG A 16 15.18 -5.89 6.39
CA ARG A 16 16.56 -5.81 5.86
C ARG A 16 17.34 -7.12 5.99
N GLU A 17 16.81 -8.11 6.71
CA GLU A 17 17.44 -9.42 6.80
C GLU A 17 17.35 -10.13 5.44
N ARG A 18 18.51 -10.31 4.82
CA ARG A 18 18.74 -10.60 3.39
C ARG A 18 18.43 -12.06 3.02
N VAL A 19 17.19 -12.50 3.19
CA VAL A 19 16.71 -13.83 2.76
C VAL A 19 15.70 -13.73 1.61
N VAL A 20 15.15 -12.55 1.33
CA VAL A 20 14.16 -12.36 0.25
C VAL A 20 14.88 -12.05 -1.07
N LEU A 21 14.77 -12.97 -2.03
CA LEU A 21 15.23 -12.76 -3.42
C LEU A 21 14.14 -11.98 -4.19
N ASN A 22 14.55 -11.05 -5.07
CA ASN A 22 13.70 -10.19 -5.92
C ASN A 22 12.87 -9.10 -5.21
N VAL A 23 13.52 -8.33 -4.32
CA VAL A 23 12.93 -7.15 -3.68
C VAL A 23 13.18 -5.89 -4.51
N LEU A 24 12.16 -5.06 -4.69
CA LEU A 24 12.27 -3.73 -5.27
C LEU A 24 12.90 -2.75 -4.26
N GLU A 25 13.91 -2.00 -4.70
CA GLU A 25 14.58 -1.02 -3.84
C GLU A 25 13.67 0.19 -3.60
N GLU A 26 13.24 0.35 -2.35
CA GLU A 26 12.40 1.45 -1.90
C GLU A 26 13.25 2.61 -1.35
N PRO A 27 12.99 3.87 -1.75
CA PRO A 27 13.57 5.01 -1.05
C PRO A 27 13.03 5.10 0.39
N SER A 28 13.90 5.49 1.32
CA SER A 28 13.50 5.65 2.72
C SER A 28 12.51 6.80 2.88
N CYS A 29 11.51 6.62 3.75
CA CYS A 29 10.48 7.63 4.07
C CYS A 29 9.59 8.04 2.88
N SER A 30 9.32 7.13 1.94
CA SER A 30 8.46 7.38 0.77
C SER A 30 7.17 6.53 0.79
N PRO A 31 6.27 6.72 1.77
CA PRO A 31 5.00 5.98 1.82
C PRO A 31 4.12 6.26 0.60
N ASP A 32 4.31 7.39 -0.07
CA ASP A 32 3.62 7.77 -1.30
C ASP A 32 3.96 6.86 -2.50
N LEU A 33 5.12 6.20 -2.44
CA LEU A 33 5.56 5.20 -3.41
C LEU A 33 5.18 3.76 -3.03
N ASN A 34 4.50 3.55 -1.90
CA ASN A 34 3.98 2.24 -1.53
C ASN A 34 2.47 2.16 -1.84
N PRO A 35 2.03 1.42 -2.88
CA PRO A 35 0.62 1.31 -3.25
C PRO A 35 -0.29 0.81 -2.11
N ILE A 36 0.24 -0.04 -1.22
CA ILE A 36 -0.57 -0.67 -0.16
C ILE A 36 -1.05 0.36 0.88
N GLU A 37 -0.30 1.44 1.09
CA GLU A 37 -0.70 2.52 2.01
C GLU A 37 -2.03 3.15 1.58
N ARG A 38 -2.24 3.29 0.27
CA ARG A 38 -3.51 3.79 -0.29
C ARG A 38 -4.65 2.78 -0.20
N VAL A 39 -4.35 1.48 -0.21
CA VAL A 39 -5.34 0.44 0.06
C VAL A 39 -5.81 0.55 1.51
N TRP A 40 -4.88 0.60 2.47
CA TRP A 40 -5.20 0.71 3.89
C TRP A 40 -5.99 1.99 4.22
N ASP A 41 -5.61 3.13 3.65
CA ASP A 41 -6.36 4.38 3.82
C ASP A 41 -7.80 4.27 3.30
N THR A 42 -8.00 3.63 2.14
CA THR A 42 -9.33 3.40 1.57
C THR A 42 -10.19 2.52 2.48
N LEU A 43 -9.65 1.38 2.93
CA LEU A 43 -10.34 0.45 3.81
C LEU A 43 -10.71 1.12 5.13
N LYS A 44 -9.76 1.80 5.77
CA LYS A 44 -9.98 2.51 7.03
C LYS A 44 -11.06 3.60 6.89
N ARG A 45 -11.01 4.40 5.82
CA ARG A 45 -12.02 5.45 5.58
C ARG A 45 -13.41 4.86 5.36
N ASN A 46 -13.52 3.72 4.66
CA ASN A 46 -14.80 3.06 4.43
C ASN A 46 -15.37 2.48 5.73
N LEU A 47 -14.55 1.77 6.50
CA LEU A 47 -14.95 1.18 7.78
C LEU A 47 -15.44 2.25 8.77
N LEU A 48 -14.66 3.32 8.95
CA LEU A 48 -14.99 4.40 9.88
C LEU A 48 -16.18 5.26 9.44
N ARG A 49 -16.56 5.23 8.16
CA ARG A 49 -17.78 5.88 7.66
C ARG A 49 -19.04 5.06 7.93
N GLN A 50 -18.91 3.73 7.95
CA GLN A 50 -20.04 2.83 8.12
C GLN A 50 -20.39 2.63 9.59
N ASN A 51 -19.39 2.53 10.47
CA ASN A 51 -19.63 2.25 11.88
C ASN A 51 -18.51 2.75 12.79
N VAL A 52 -18.83 2.88 14.09
CA VAL A 52 -17.85 2.97 15.17
C VAL A 52 -17.75 1.60 15.82
N PHE A 53 -16.54 1.06 15.91
CA PHE A 53 -16.30 -0.26 16.47
C PHE A 53 -15.91 -0.13 17.94
N HIS A 54 -16.54 -0.92 18.81
CA HIS A 54 -16.27 -0.91 20.26
C HIS A 54 -15.53 -2.16 20.74
N HIS A 55 -15.53 -3.21 19.91
CA HIS A 55 -14.89 -4.48 20.21
C HIS A 55 -13.96 -4.91 19.09
N GLU A 56 -12.83 -5.49 19.46
CA GLU A 56 -11.80 -5.92 18.49
C GLU A 56 -12.36 -6.95 17.49
N GLN A 57 -13.21 -7.87 17.94
CA GLN A 57 -13.79 -8.90 17.09
C GLN A 57 -14.70 -8.33 15.99
N GLU A 58 -15.46 -7.27 16.30
CA GLU A 58 -16.31 -6.57 15.32
C GLU A 58 -15.44 -5.91 14.26
N LEU A 59 -14.36 -5.23 14.69
CA LEU A 59 -13.41 -4.60 13.79
C LEU A 59 -12.72 -5.62 12.88
N ARG A 60 -12.28 -6.76 13.41
CA ARG A 60 -11.64 -7.82 12.61
C ARG A 60 -12.57 -8.37 11.53
N LEU A 61 -13.83 -8.65 11.88
CA LEU A 61 -14.81 -9.17 10.93
C LEU A 61 -15.12 -8.13 9.84
N ALA A 62 -15.27 -6.86 10.23
CA ALA A 62 -15.53 -5.79 9.28
C ALA A 62 -14.33 -5.55 8.35
N ASP A 63 -13.10 -5.57 8.87
CA ASP A 63 -11.87 -5.41 8.09
C ASP A 63 -11.68 -6.54 7.08
N GLN A 64 -11.92 -7.79 7.50
CA GLN A 64 -11.86 -8.94 6.60
C GLN A 64 -12.95 -8.89 5.52
N GLY A 65 -14.17 -8.45 5.87
CA GLY A 65 -15.23 -8.21 4.90
C GLY A 65 -14.84 -7.13 3.89
N ALA A 66 -14.37 -5.98 4.37
CA ALA A 66 -13.96 -4.86 3.53
C ALA A 66 -12.80 -5.22 2.59
N TRP A 67 -11.85 -6.04 3.04
CA TRP A 67 -10.78 -6.56 2.20
C TRP A 67 -11.32 -7.45 1.07
N ASN A 68 -12.24 -8.37 1.39
CA ASN A 68 -12.83 -9.28 0.40
C ASN A 68 -13.73 -8.55 -0.62
N ASP A 69 -14.37 -7.46 -0.20
CA ASP A 69 -15.23 -6.64 -1.04
C ASP A 69 -14.45 -5.58 -1.84
N LEU A 70 -13.14 -5.44 -1.62
CA LEU A 70 -12.32 -4.47 -2.33
C LEU A 70 -12.25 -4.81 -3.82
N ASP A 71 -12.76 -3.92 -4.66
CA ASP A 71 -12.69 -4.09 -6.10
C ASP A 71 -11.23 -4.13 -6.57
N GLN A 72 -10.87 -5.19 -7.29
CA GLN A 72 -9.56 -5.37 -7.91
C GLN A 72 -9.15 -4.16 -8.78
N ASN A 73 -10.11 -3.46 -9.40
CA ASN A 73 -9.83 -2.24 -10.16
C ASN A 73 -9.20 -1.14 -9.30
N VAL A 74 -9.50 -1.07 -7.99
CA VAL A 74 -8.86 -0.12 -7.07
C VAL A 74 -7.37 -0.43 -6.97
N ILE A 75 -7.03 -1.70 -6.77
CA ILE A 75 -5.64 -2.17 -6.66
C ILE A 75 -4.90 -1.93 -7.99
N ASP A 76 -5.51 -2.32 -9.11
CA ASP A 76 -4.91 -2.18 -10.43
C ASP A 76 -4.63 -0.70 -10.76
N ASN A 77 -5.56 0.20 -10.46
CA ASN A 77 -5.37 1.64 -10.66
C ASN A 77 -4.25 2.22 -9.78
N LEU A 78 -4.08 1.72 -8.55
CA LEU A 78 -2.98 2.14 -7.68
C LEU A 78 -1.62 1.70 -8.26
N ILE A 79 -1.51 0.45 -8.71
CA ILE A 79 -0.30 -0.07 -9.35
C ILE A 79 0.00 0.71 -10.63
N LEU A 80 -0.99 0.90 -11.50
CA LEU A 80 -0.85 1.65 -12.76
C LEU A 80 -0.50 3.14 -12.53
N SER A 81 -0.78 3.69 -11.34
CA SER A 81 -0.40 5.06 -10.99
C SER A 81 1.08 5.23 -10.65
N MET A 82 1.79 4.15 -10.31
CA MET A 82 3.16 4.21 -9.78
C MET A 82 4.16 4.98 -10.64
N PRO A 83 4.22 4.80 -11.98
CA PRO A 83 5.13 5.59 -12.82
C PRO A 83 4.94 7.11 -12.67
N ARG A 84 3.68 7.57 -12.51
CA ARG A 84 3.37 8.99 -12.31
C ARG A 84 3.81 9.48 -10.93
N ARG A 85 3.66 8.66 -9.88
CA ARG A 85 4.11 9.01 -8.52
C ARG A 85 5.63 9.11 -8.46
N CYS A 86 6.34 8.13 -9.03
CA CYS A 86 7.80 8.17 -9.14
C CYS A 86 8.27 9.42 -9.87
N GLN A 87 7.64 9.76 -11.00
CA GLN A 87 7.97 10.98 -11.74
C GLN A 87 7.73 12.25 -10.91
N SER A 88 6.68 12.27 -10.09
CA SER A 88 6.39 13.39 -9.20
C SER A 88 7.46 13.56 -8.12
N VAL A 89 7.89 12.46 -7.47
CA VAL A 89 9.01 12.50 -6.50
C VAL A 89 10.30 12.99 -7.16
N ILE A 90 10.60 12.54 -8.38
CA ILE A 90 11.76 13.01 -9.17
C ILE A 90 11.66 14.53 -9.41
N ASN A 91 10.50 15.01 -9.86
CA ASN A 91 10.26 16.44 -10.10
C ASN A 91 10.39 17.26 -8.82
N ASN A 92 9.97 16.69 -7.68
CA ASN A 92 10.06 17.30 -6.36
C ASN A 92 11.42 17.08 -5.68
N ARG A 93 12.42 16.55 -6.40
CA ARG A 93 13.79 16.29 -5.91
C ARG A 93 13.84 15.44 -4.64
N GLY A 94 13.02 14.39 -4.60
CA GLY A 94 12.87 13.51 -3.44
C GLY A 94 11.84 13.99 -2.41
N GLY A 95 11.18 15.13 -2.65
CA GLY A 95 10.05 15.59 -1.87
C GLY A 95 8.76 14.81 -2.14
N PRO A 96 7.71 14.99 -1.31
CA PRO A 96 6.46 14.24 -1.42
C PRO A 96 5.79 14.38 -2.80
N SER A 97 5.26 13.29 -3.36
CA SER A 97 4.57 13.33 -4.66
C SER A 97 3.19 14.02 -4.63
N GLY A 98 2.63 14.28 -3.45
CA GLY A 98 1.25 14.79 -3.29
C GLY A 98 0.16 13.75 -3.55
N TYR A 99 0.57 12.49 -3.77
CA TYR A 99 -0.29 11.31 -3.78
C TYR A 99 -0.33 10.63 -2.42
#